data_AF-A0A4R4Q6S9-F1
#
_entry.id   AF-A0A4R4Q6S9-F1
#
_cell.length_a   1.000
_cell.length_b   1.000
_cell.length_c   1.000
_cell.angle_alpha   90.00
_cell.angle_beta   90.00
_cell.angle_gamma   90.00
#
_symmetry.space_group_name_H-M   'P 1'
#
loop_
_entity.id
_entity.type
_entity.pdbx_description
1 polymer ?
#
loop_
_entity_poly.entity_id
_entity_poly.type
_entity_poly.pdbx_seq_one_letter_code
_entity_poly.pdbx_strand_id
1 'polypeptide(L)'
;MNDRELDRLLARANPFGDDSVRHLPTDRAESELLEEILTTTEPATRPRPSRRRRFAIGAAAAVAVAAAVAVVGAVLPKDSPVAPFVAPQPAYAAELRAIAEANERILIDDPAWKISQVTELTKDSGDLEFANGDKTFDLTWYPTKEYKSRFDGWAHDAVSRTEVQVLGQTGTLFRHAPPAANTPRKYPPTPIPKENFKIVFMLPSKGATYVQFDADLGSEEAYREILGKLKKVDVNTWLGAMPESVVKPENVRASVDGMLADITVPKGFNKAPLYKETVIGRYQLGARVTAAASCAWLDQWSAATKSGDKAKAAEAVKAMQGSKSWKILHEMQAEGWLHEHIWHLADEIAGKVKPESKTGKPAYDYQEGLSCNRFR
;
A
#
# COMPACT_ATOMS: atom_id res chain seq x y z
N MET A 1 -31.46 19.82 22.18
CA MET A 1 -30.76 18.99 23.16
C MET A 1 -29.87 19.91 23.97
N ASN A 2 -30.01 19.96 25.28
CA ASN A 2 -29.15 20.77 26.15
C ASN A 2 -27.98 19.93 26.70
N ASP A 3 -26.96 20.59 27.25
CA ASP A 3 -25.73 19.93 27.73
C ASP A 3 -26.04 18.83 28.77
N ARG A 4 -27.06 19.03 29.62
CA ARG A 4 -27.50 18.01 30.61
C ARG A 4 -28.11 16.78 29.96
N GLU A 5 -28.74 16.91 28.79
CA GLU A 5 -29.26 15.77 28.02
C GLU A 5 -28.12 15.02 27.33
N LEU A 6 -27.11 15.72 26.83
CA LEU A 6 -25.91 15.11 26.25
C LEU A 6 -25.12 14.32 27.29
N ASP A 7 -24.89 14.89 28.47
CA ASP A 7 -24.20 14.23 29.58
C ASP A 7 -24.95 12.97 30.04
N ARG A 8 -26.29 13.00 30.06
CA ARG A 8 -27.12 11.83 30.38
C ARG A 8 -27.12 10.75 29.30
N LEU A 9 -26.87 11.11 28.05
CA LEU A 9 -26.73 10.14 26.95
C LEU A 9 -25.32 9.52 26.98
N LEU A 10 -24.28 10.33 27.22
CA LEU A 10 -22.91 9.85 27.39
C LEU A 10 -22.76 8.92 28.59
N ALA A 11 -23.34 9.28 29.74
CA ALA A 11 -23.31 8.43 30.93
C ALA A 11 -24.04 7.09 30.75
N ARG A 12 -25.10 7.04 29.92
CA ARG A 12 -25.82 5.80 29.60
C ARG A 12 -25.11 4.93 28.56
N ALA A 13 -24.32 5.54 27.68
CA ALA A 13 -23.56 4.84 26.66
C ALA A 13 -22.24 4.25 27.20
N ASN A 14 -21.80 4.66 28.38
CA ASN A 14 -20.59 4.13 29.01
C ASN A 14 -20.91 2.83 29.78
N PRO A 15 -20.48 1.63 29.31
CA PRO A 15 -20.71 0.37 30.00
C PRO A 15 -19.93 0.26 31.33
N PHE A 16 -18.96 1.16 31.57
CA PHE A 16 -18.16 1.22 32.78
C PHE A 16 -18.36 2.59 33.44
N GLY A 17 -19.33 2.71 34.34
CA GLY A 17 -19.59 3.98 35.04
C GLY A 17 -18.35 4.51 35.77
N ASP A 18 -18.32 5.81 36.07
CA ASP A 18 -17.17 6.48 36.69
C ASP A 18 -16.68 5.79 37.98
N ASP A 19 -17.60 5.19 38.75
CA ASP A 19 -17.27 4.42 39.95
C ASP A 19 -16.55 3.10 39.63
N SER A 20 -16.88 2.42 38.52
CA SER A 20 -16.17 1.21 38.09
C SER A 20 -14.73 1.51 37.71
N VAL A 21 -14.46 2.67 37.10
CA VAL A 21 -13.11 3.13 36.75
C VAL A 21 -12.29 3.44 38.00
N ARG A 22 -12.90 4.06 39.03
CA ARG A 22 -12.24 4.37 40.31
C ARG A 22 -11.85 3.14 41.13
N HIS A 23 -12.48 1.99 40.85
CA HIS A 23 -12.21 0.73 41.55
C HIS A 23 -11.34 -0.25 40.74
N LEU A 24 -10.80 0.18 39.59
CA LEU A 24 -9.80 -0.61 38.89
C LEU A 24 -8.53 -0.71 39.77
N PRO A 25 -8.02 -1.93 40.04
CA PRO A 25 -6.82 -2.11 40.85
C PRO A 25 -5.57 -1.77 40.01
N THR A 26 -5.31 -0.48 39.82
CA THR A 26 -4.20 0.03 39.00
C THR A 26 -2.84 -0.21 39.64
N ASP A 27 -2.77 -0.21 40.97
CA ASP A 27 -1.51 -0.28 41.72
C ASP A 27 -0.76 -1.60 41.49
N ARG A 28 -1.51 -2.69 41.29
CA ARG A 28 -0.93 -4.01 40.98
C ARG A 28 -0.50 -4.12 39.53
N ALA A 29 -1.28 -3.56 38.60
CA ALA A 29 -0.99 -3.58 37.18
C ALA A 29 0.26 -2.75 36.84
N GLU A 30 0.45 -1.59 37.47
CA GLU A 30 1.68 -0.79 37.29
C GLU A 30 2.92 -1.50 37.84
N SER A 31 2.79 -2.18 38.99
CA SER A 31 3.90 -2.91 39.61
C SER A 31 4.34 -4.11 38.76
N GLU A 32 3.40 -4.89 38.23
CA GLU A 32 3.67 -6.03 37.35
C GLU A 32 4.33 -5.57 36.03
N LEU A 33 3.89 -4.44 35.46
CA LEU A 33 4.46 -3.89 34.22
C LEU A 33 5.88 -3.33 34.43
N LEU A 34 6.13 -2.67 35.57
CA LEU A 34 7.45 -2.18 35.93
C LEU A 34 8.42 -3.32 36.25
N GLU A 35 7.93 -4.40 36.88
CA GLU A 35 8.74 -5.59 37.13
C GLU A 35 9.11 -6.30 35.82
N GLU A 36 8.20 -6.43 34.86
CA GLU A 36 8.47 -7.02 33.53
C GLU A 36 9.51 -6.20 32.74
N ILE A 37 9.41 -4.86 32.77
CA ILE A 37 10.38 -3.96 32.12
C ILE A 37 11.77 -4.07 32.76
N LEU A 38 11.85 -4.21 34.08
CA LEU A 38 13.12 -4.28 34.81
C LEU A 38 13.75 -5.69 34.81
N THR A 39 12.95 -6.75 34.67
CA THR A 39 13.44 -8.15 34.66
C THR A 39 13.75 -8.69 33.27
N THR A 40 13.42 -7.95 32.20
CA THR A 40 13.83 -8.30 30.83
C THR A 40 15.33 -8.00 30.63
N THR A 41 16.18 -8.85 31.20
CA THR A 41 17.63 -8.84 31.01
C THR A 41 18.10 -10.23 30.58
N GLU A 42 17.79 -10.65 29.34
CA GLU A 42 18.46 -11.81 28.74
C GLU A 42 19.35 -11.38 27.56
N PRO A 43 20.67 -11.62 27.64
CA PRO A 43 21.58 -11.41 26.53
C PRO A 43 21.45 -12.55 25.51
N ALA A 44 21.23 -12.18 24.24
CA ALA A 44 21.20 -13.10 23.12
C ALA A 44 22.47 -13.97 23.05
N THR A 45 22.28 -15.28 23.17
CA THR A 45 23.31 -16.31 23.07
C THR A 45 23.95 -16.29 21.68
N ARG A 46 25.25 -15.96 21.59
CA ARG A 46 26.02 -16.00 20.34
C ARG A 46 26.23 -17.46 19.87
N PRO A 47 25.91 -17.81 18.61
CA PRO A 47 26.32 -19.09 18.05
C PRO A 47 27.81 -19.09 17.66
N ARG A 48 28.53 -20.13 18.07
CA ARG A 48 29.93 -20.44 17.69
C ARG A 48 30.02 -20.89 16.22
N PRO A 49 31.15 -20.62 15.52
CA PRO A 49 31.33 -21.03 14.13
C PRO A 49 31.75 -22.51 14.03
N SER A 50 31.03 -23.30 13.22
CA SER A 50 31.45 -24.66 12.86
C SER A 50 32.26 -24.67 11.55
N ARG A 51 33.34 -25.46 11.57
CA ARG A 51 34.38 -25.56 10.55
C ARG A 51 33.93 -26.45 9.38
N ARG A 52 34.31 -26.04 8.18
CA ARG A 52 34.23 -26.74 6.88
C ARG A 52 34.51 -28.26 6.95
N ARG A 53 33.71 -29.05 6.22
CA ARG A 53 34.20 -30.21 5.45
C ARG A 53 33.49 -30.27 4.09
N ARG A 54 34.30 -30.36 3.04
CA ARG A 54 33.91 -30.55 1.63
C ARG A 54 33.54 -32.02 1.42
N PHE A 55 32.46 -32.30 0.70
CA PHE A 55 32.35 -33.44 -0.20
C PHE A 55 31.34 -33.10 -1.31
N ALA A 56 31.71 -33.43 -2.54
CA ALA A 56 30.86 -33.38 -3.72
C ALA A 56 30.21 -34.75 -3.95
N ILE A 57 29.03 -34.75 -4.60
CA ILE A 57 28.48 -35.70 -5.60
C ILE A 57 26.94 -35.74 -5.48
N GLY A 58 26.26 -35.66 -6.63
CA GLY A 58 25.10 -36.50 -6.91
C GLY A 58 23.74 -35.81 -6.92
N ALA A 59 23.16 -35.71 -8.11
CA ALA A 59 21.79 -35.26 -8.36
C ALA A 59 20.73 -36.28 -7.90
N ALA A 60 19.58 -35.79 -7.41
CA ALA A 60 18.27 -36.41 -7.57
C ALA A 60 17.17 -35.39 -7.21
N ALA A 61 16.19 -35.23 -8.09
CA ALA A 61 14.99 -34.45 -7.88
C ALA A 61 14.00 -35.21 -6.99
N ALA A 62 13.30 -34.51 -6.09
CA ALA A 62 11.95 -34.87 -5.65
C ALA A 62 11.27 -33.67 -4.97
N VAL A 63 10.07 -33.40 -5.44
CA VAL A 63 9.09 -32.40 -4.96
C VAL A 63 8.61 -32.78 -3.56
N ALA A 64 8.60 -31.81 -2.63
CA ALA A 64 7.69 -31.78 -1.49
C ALA A 64 7.75 -30.40 -0.79
N VAL A 65 6.96 -29.43 -1.26
CA VAL A 65 6.42 -28.40 -0.35
C VAL A 65 4.93 -28.67 -0.28
N ALA A 66 4.55 -29.40 0.76
CA ALA A 66 3.16 -29.63 1.10
C ALA A 66 2.51 -28.28 1.43
N ALA A 67 1.50 -27.92 0.63
CA ALA A 67 0.49 -26.97 1.01
C ALA A 67 -0.24 -27.54 2.24
N ALA A 68 -0.18 -26.82 3.36
CA ALA A 68 -1.04 -27.10 4.50
C ALA A 68 -2.45 -26.59 4.17
N VAL A 69 -3.18 -27.36 3.36
CA VAL A 69 -4.63 -27.28 3.28
C VAL A 69 -5.17 -28.10 4.46
N ALA A 70 -5.65 -27.41 5.49
CA ALA A 70 -6.39 -28.06 6.57
C ALA A 70 -7.77 -28.50 6.03
N VAL A 71 -7.83 -29.71 5.46
CA VAL A 71 -9.08 -30.46 5.31
C VAL A 71 -9.39 -31.10 6.66
N VAL A 72 -10.16 -30.41 7.50
CA VAL A 72 -10.82 -31.06 8.64
C VAL A 72 -12.16 -31.60 8.15
N GLY A 73 -12.13 -32.84 7.67
CA GLY A 73 -13.29 -33.59 7.23
C GLY A 73 -13.33 -34.97 7.88
N ALA A 74 -14.16 -35.08 8.93
CA ALA A 74 -14.83 -36.27 9.45
C ALA A 74 -13.99 -37.35 10.17
N VAL A 75 -14.12 -37.42 11.51
CA VAL A 75 -14.86 -38.51 12.21
C VAL A 75 -15.39 -37.93 13.54
N LEU A 76 -16.65 -37.51 13.61
CA LEU A 76 -17.34 -37.27 14.89
C LEU A 76 -18.77 -37.84 14.85
N PRO A 77 -19.23 -38.46 15.96
CA PRO A 77 -20.55 -39.09 16.08
C PRO A 77 -21.71 -38.08 15.98
N LYS A 78 -22.84 -38.54 15.45
CA LYS A 78 -23.97 -37.77 14.90
C LYS A 78 -24.81 -36.94 15.89
N ASP A 79 -24.50 -36.91 17.19
CA ASP A 79 -25.41 -36.34 18.21
C ASP A 79 -24.77 -35.31 19.16
N SER A 80 -23.72 -34.59 18.74
CA SER A 80 -23.16 -33.49 19.53
C SER A 80 -23.62 -32.12 19.00
N PRO A 81 -24.14 -31.21 19.84
CA PRO A 81 -24.37 -29.81 19.46
C PRO A 81 -23.00 -29.12 19.31
N VAL A 82 -22.42 -29.22 18.13
CA VAL A 82 -21.15 -28.57 17.81
C VAL A 82 -21.43 -27.07 17.66
N ALA A 83 -20.96 -26.28 18.63
CA ALA A 83 -20.84 -24.84 18.45
C ALA A 83 -20.06 -24.58 17.15
N PRO A 84 -20.51 -23.65 16.28
CA PRO A 84 -19.87 -23.43 15.00
C PRO A 84 -18.38 -23.17 15.21
N PHE A 85 -17.54 -23.94 14.53
CA PHE A 85 -16.09 -23.80 14.54
C PHE A 85 -15.77 -22.41 13.97
N VAL A 86 -15.60 -21.42 14.85
CA VAL A 86 -15.10 -20.11 14.47
C VAL A 86 -13.62 -20.32 14.18
N ALA A 87 -13.28 -20.42 12.89
CA ALA A 87 -11.88 -20.44 12.46
C ALA A 87 -11.14 -19.30 13.16
N PRO A 88 -9.92 -19.52 13.71
CA PRO A 88 -9.16 -18.47 14.34
C PRO A 88 -9.00 -17.33 13.34
N GLN A 89 -9.65 -16.21 13.62
CA GLN A 89 -9.56 -15.01 12.80
C GLN A 89 -8.08 -14.62 12.75
N PRO A 90 -7.50 -14.34 11.57
CA PRO A 90 -6.15 -13.83 11.50
C PRO A 90 -6.10 -12.57 12.35
N ALA A 91 -5.33 -12.61 13.44
CA ALA A 91 -5.17 -11.47 14.32
C ALA A 91 -4.40 -10.40 13.54
N TYR A 92 -5.12 -9.52 12.85
CA TYR A 92 -4.52 -8.35 12.22
C TYR A 92 -3.85 -7.51 13.31
N ALA A 93 -2.66 -6.98 13.00
CA ALA A 93 -1.95 -6.07 13.90
C ALA A 93 -2.87 -4.92 14.34
N ALA A 94 -2.74 -4.49 15.60
CA ALA A 94 -3.58 -3.44 16.20
C ALA A 94 -3.59 -2.15 15.35
N GLU A 95 -2.46 -1.82 14.72
CA GLU A 95 -2.33 -0.68 13.82
C GLU A 95 -3.26 -0.77 12.60
N LEU A 96 -3.31 -1.92 11.94
CA LEU A 96 -4.16 -2.12 10.76
C LEU A 96 -5.65 -2.12 11.14
N ARG A 97 -6.00 -2.65 12.33
CA ARG A 97 -7.36 -2.50 12.88
C ARG A 97 -7.71 -1.05 13.13
N ALA A 98 -6.79 -0.26 13.70
CA ALA A 98 -7.01 1.16 13.93
C ALA A 98 -7.20 1.97 12.62
N ILE A 99 -6.51 1.58 11.54
CA ILE A 99 -6.74 2.17 10.20
C ILE A 99 -8.12 1.80 9.68
N ALA A 100 -8.51 0.52 9.78
CA ALA A 100 -9.82 0.05 9.34
C ALA A 100 -10.94 0.74 10.12
N GLU A 101 -10.80 0.93 11.44
CA GLU A 101 -11.76 1.59 12.32
C GLU A 101 -11.93 3.09 11.98
N ALA A 102 -10.84 3.77 11.63
CA ALA A 102 -10.82 5.19 11.32
C ALA A 102 -11.48 5.55 9.98
N ASN A 103 -11.58 4.61 9.04
CA ASN A 103 -12.02 4.88 7.67
C ASN A 103 -13.36 4.22 7.30
N GLU A 104 -13.97 4.70 6.22
CA GLU A 104 -15.14 4.04 5.65
C GLU A 104 -14.73 2.70 5.00
N ARG A 105 -15.09 1.60 5.65
CA ARG A 105 -14.82 0.23 5.18
C ARG A 105 -15.84 -0.16 4.12
N ILE A 106 -15.55 0.16 2.87
CA ILE A 106 -16.45 -0.04 1.74
C ILE A 106 -15.94 -1.19 0.88
N LEU A 107 -16.84 -2.08 0.45
CA LEU A 107 -16.59 -3.15 -0.52
C LEU A 107 -17.68 -3.12 -1.60
N ILE A 108 -17.43 -3.78 -2.74
CA ILE A 108 -18.43 -4.03 -3.77
C ILE A 108 -19.16 -5.34 -3.43
N ASP A 109 -20.48 -5.32 -3.36
CA ASP A 109 -21.34 -6.48 -3.12
C ASP A 109 -21.56 -7.31 -4.39
N ASP A 110 -20.45 -7.76 -4.98
CA ASP A 110 -20.41 -8.58 -6.18
C ASP A 110 -19.14 -9.45 -6.13
N PRO A 111 -19.25 -10.78 -6.05
CA PRO A 111 -18.09 -11.66 -5.84
C PRO A 111 -17.11 -11.68 -7.03
N ALA A 112 -17.52 -11.15 -8.20
CA ALA A 112 -16.61 -10.99 -9.33
C ALA A 112 -15.61 -9.84 -9.12
N TRP A 113 -15.91 -8.91 -8.20
CA TRP A 113 -15.05 -7.79 -7.84
C TRP A 113 -14.24 -8.12 -6.57
N LYS A 114 -12.93 -7.94 -6.64
CA LYS A 114 -12.02 -8.16 -5.50
C LYS A 114 -11.05 -6.99 -5.40
N ILE A 115 -10.55 -6.71 -4.20
CA ILE A 115 -9.43 -5.78 -4.04
C ILE A 115 -8.21 -6.44 -4.73
N SER A 116 -7.76 -5.85 -5.84
CA SER A 116 -6.57 -6.28 -6.59
C SER A 116 -5.32 -5.64 -6.02
N GLN A 117 -5.43 -4.35 -5.67
CA GLN A 117 -4.28 -3.54 -5.26
C GLN A 117 -4.61 -2.66 -4.06
N VAL A 118 -3.60 -2.47 -3.21
CA VAL A 118 -3.61 -1.52 -2.09
C VAL A 118 -2.39 -0.63 -2.22
N THR A 119 -2.58 0.62 -2.61
CA THR A 119 -1.46 1.51 -2.88
C THR A 119 -0.94 2.17 -1.60
N GLU A 120 -1.85 2.75 -0.82
CA GLU A 120 -1.55 3.38 0.46
C GLU A 120 -2.66 3.04 1.45
N LEU A 121 -2.30 2.80 2.70
CA LEU A 121 -3.25 2.47 3.75
C LEU A 121 -2.86 3.14 5.07
N THR A 122 -3.38 4.34 5.29
CA THR A 122 -3.21 5.09 6.54
C THR A 122 -4.57 5.56 7.09
N LYS A 123 -4.55 6.15 8.29
CA LYS A 123 -5.76 6.74 8.88
C LYS A 123 -6.28 7.95 8.09
N ASP A 124 -5.40 8.69 7.43
CA ASP A 124 -5.73 9.97 6.80
C ASP A 124 -5.88 9.86 5.29
N SER A 125 -5.25 8.86 4.68
CA SER A 125 -5.19 8.65 3.23
C SER A 125 -5.08 7.17 2.89
N GLY A 126 -5.63 6.79 1.74
CA GLY A 126 -5.37 5.48 1.18
C GLY A 126 -6.18 5.21 -0.07
N ASP A 127 -5.79 4.14 -0.74
CA ASP A 127 -6.15 3.87 -2.13
C ASP A 127 -6.24 2.35 -2.34
N LEU A 128 -7.42 1.92 -2.78
CA LEU A 128 -7.76 0.55 -3.10
C LEU A 128 -8.25 0.47 -4.54
N GLU A 129 -7.70 -0.45 -5.31
CA GLU A 129 -8.24 -0.83 -6.60
C GLU A 129 -9.06 -2.12 -6.42
N PHE A 130 -10.28 -2.11 -6.96
CA PHE A 130 -11.07 -3.31 -7.17
C PHE A 130 -10.95 -3.73 -8.63
N ALA A 131 -10.82 -5.04 -8.90
CA ALA A 131 -10.78 -5.58 -10.25
C ALA A 131 -11.81 -6.70 -10.48
N ASN A 132 -12.29 -6.76 -11.72
CA ASN A 132 -13.10 -7.84 -12.29
C ASN A 132 -12.70 -8.07 -13.76
N GLY A 133 -11.78 -9.01 -13.98
CA GLY A 133 -11.11 -9.18 -15.27
C GLY A 133 -10.33 -7.92 -15.63
N ASP A 134 -10.59 -7.36 -16.81
CA ASP A 134 -9.93 -6.14 -17.31
C ASP A 134 -10.58 -4.84 -16.78
N LYS A 135 -11.65 -4.94 -15.97
CA LYS A 135 -12.33 -3.77 -15.40
C LYS A 135 -11.75 -3.44 -14.04
N THR A 136 -11.47 -2.16 -13.81
CA THR A 136 -11.01 -1.65 -12.52
C THR A 136 -11.98 -0.61 -11.96
N PHE A 137 -11.96 -0.45 -10.65
CA PHE A 137 -12.75 0.54 -9.91
C PHE A 137 -11.94 0.97 -8.69
N ASP A 138 -11.53 2.24 -8.67
CA ASP A 138 -10.69 2.81 -7.63
C ASP A 138 -11.54 3.40 -6.51
N LEU A 139 -11.08 3.21 -5.28
CA LEU A 139 -11.59 3.85 -4.08
C LEU A 139 -10.42 4.51 -3.38
N THR A 140 -10.44 5.84 -3.30
CA THR A 140 -9.45 6.61 -2.56
C THR A 140 -10.11 7.39 -1.44
N TRP A 141 -9.51 7.41 -0.25
CA TRP A 141 -9.84 8.40 0.77
C TRP A 141 -8.70 9.39 0.97
N TYR A 142 -9.10 10.60 1.30
CA TYR A 142 -8.20 11.72 1.49
C TYR A 142 -8.58 12.51 2.74
N PRO A 143 -7.66 13.31 3.29
CA PRO A 143 -7.96 14.20 4.40
C PRO A 143 -9.04 15.23 4.05
N THR A 144 -9.98 15.49 4.96
CA THR A 144 -11.08 16.46 4.77
C THR A 144 -10.62 17.85 4.36
N LYS A 145 -9.43 18.29 4.80
CA LYS A 145 -8.85 19.58 4.40
C LYS A 145 -8.63 19.72 2.89
N GLU A 146 -8.49 18.62 2.16
CA GLU A 146 -8.32 18.60 0.70
C GLU A 146 -9.65 18.60 -0.06
N TYR A 147 -10.77 18.35 0.63
CA TYR A 147 -12.07 18.13 -0.01
C TYR A 147 -12.46 19.27 -0.93
N LYS A 148 -12.43 20.52 -0.44
CA LYS A 148 -12.85 21.69 -1.22
C LYS A 148 -12.00 21.86 -2.47
N SER A 149 -10.67 21.83 -2.36
CA SER A 149 -9.79 21.99 -3.51
C SER A 149 -9.97 20.88 -4.55
N ARG A 150 -10.17 19.63 -4.10
CA ARG A 150 -10.41 18.50 -5.01
C ARG A 150 -11.77 18.59 -5.68
N PHE A 151 -12.81 18.90 -4.91
CA PHE A 151 -14.15 19.10 -5.42
C PHE A 151 -14.16 20.21 -6.48
N ASP A 152 -13.57 21.37 -6.17
CA ASP A 152 -13.47 22.50 -7.08
C ASP A 152 -12.66 22.14 -8.35
N GLY A 153 -11.60 21.32 -8.22
CA GLY A 153 -10.82 20.80 -9.34
C GLY A 153 -11.65 19.89 -10.26
N TRP A 154 -12.32 18.88 -9.71
CA TRP A 154 -13.20 18.00 -10.51
C TRP A 154 -14.37 18.77 -11.13
N ALA A 155 -14.92 19.72 -10.38
CA ALA A 155 -15.96 20.62 -10.82
C ALA A 155 -15.53 21.45 -12.03
N HIS A 156 -14.32 22.01 -12.03
CA HIS A 156 -13.84 22.96 -13.03
C HIS A 156 -13.96 22.42 -14.46
N ASP A 157 -13.54 21.17 -14.67
CA ASP A 157 -13.46 20.54 -16.01
C ASP A 157 -14.65 19.61 -16.32
N ALA A 158 -15.62 19.49 -15.42
CA ALA A 158 -16.76 18.59 -15.61
C ALA A 158 -17.74 19.12 -16.66
N VAL A 159 -18.14 18.26 -17.60
CA VAL A 159 -19.24 18.53 -18.55
C VAL A 159 -20.62 18.45 -17.90
N SER A 160 -20.74 17.70 -16.81
CA SER A 160 -21.96 17.64 -16.00
C SER A 160 -21.66 17.27 -14.56
N ARG A 161 -22.54 17.70 -13.66
CA ARG A 161 -22.52 17.38 -12.25
C ARG A 161 -23.92 16.95 -11.82
N THR A 162 -24.01 15.80 -11.17
CA THR A 162 -25.29 15.22 -10.75
C THR A 162 -25.16 14.73 -9.31
N GLU A 163 -26.14 15.05 -8.47
CA GLU A 163 -26.22 14.48 -7.13
C GLU A 163 -26.75 13.04 -7.19
N VAL A 164 -26.11 12.14 -6.46
CA VAL A 164 -26.46 10.71 -6.45
C VAL A 164 -26.41 10.20 -5.01
N GLN A 165 -27.42 9.42 -4.62
CA GLN A 165 -27.45 8.75 -3.33
C GLN A 165 -26.65 7.45 -3.39
N VAL A 166 -25.62 7.33 -2.57
CA VAL A 166 -24.76 6.14 -2.46
C VAL A 166 -24.45 5.91 -0.98
N LEU A 167 -24.59 4.69 -0.49
CA LEU A 167 -24.34 4.34 0.92
C LEU A 167 -25.12 5.22 1.94
N GLY A 168 -26.33 5.65 1.56
CA GLY A 168 -27.17 6.55 2.36
C GLY A 168 -26.67 7.99 2.45
N GLN A 169 -25.75 8.40 1.57
CA GLN A 169 -25.15 9.72 1.52
C GLN A 169 -25.31 10.34 0.13
N THR A 170 -25.70 11.62 0.07
CA THR A 170 -25.75 12.38 -1.18
C THR A 170 -24.32 12.78 -1.55
N GLY A 171 -23.77 12.19 -2.60
CA GLY A 171 -22.50 12.60 -3.19
C GLY A 171 -22.69 13.29 -4.53
N THR A 172 -21.60 13.74 -5.13
CA THR A 172 -21.58 14.38 -6.45
C THR A 172 -20.87 13.51 -7.46
N LEU A 173 -21.55 13.18 -8.55
CA LEU A 173 -21.01 12.52 -9.72
C LEU A 173 -20.58 13.58 -10.73
N PHE A 174 -19.30 13.58 -11.07
CA PHE A 174 -18.70 14.41 -12.10
C PHE A 174 -18.48 13.58 -13.35
N ARG A 175 -18.91 14.10 -14.49
CA ARG A 175 -18.59 13.53 -15.80
C ARG A 175 -17.67 14.48 -16.52
N HIS A 176 -16.58 13.96 -17.09
CA HIS A 176 -15.62 14.73 -17.87
C HIS A 176 -15.68 14.32 -19.33
N ALA A 177 -15.47 15.27 -20.25
CA ALA A 177 -15.29 14.93 -21.66
C ALA A 177 -14.05 14.04 -21.83
N PRO A 178 -14.03 13.15 -22.83
CA PRO A 178 -12.79 12.50 -23.20
C PRO A 178 -11.75 13.56 -23.58
N PRO A 179 -10.47 13.36 -23.26
CA PRO A 179 -9.42 14.29 -23.66
C PRO A 179 -9.44 14.46 -25.19
N ALA A 180 -9.26 15.69 -25.67
CA ALA A 180 -9.26 15.98 -27.10
C ALA A 180 -8.21 15.10 -27.83
N ALA A 181 -8.56 14.59 -29.01
CA ALA A 181 -7.73 13.63 -29.77
C ALA A 181 -6.29 14.12 -30.08
N ASN A 182 -6.03 15.42 -29.96
CA ASN A 182 -4.77 16.06 -30.32
C ASN A 182 -3.97 16.63 -29.13
N THR A 183 -4.34 16.38 -27.86
CA THR A 183 -3.48 16.79 -26.74
C THR A 183 -2.18 15.97 -26.77
N PRO A 184 -1.00 16.58 -27.01
CA PRO A 184 0.26 15.86 -27.02
C PRO A 184 0.51 15.29 -25.62
N ARG A 185 0.53 13.96 -25.49
CA ARG A 185 0.90 13.34 -24.22
C ARG A 185 2.40 13.30 -24.07
N LYS A 186 2.90 13.92 -23.01
CA LYS A 186 4.30 13.88 -22.62
C LYS A 186 4.57 12.61 -21.79
N TYR A 187 4.48 11.45 -22.46
CA TYR A 187 4.92 10.12 -22.03
C TYR A 187 4.40 9.51 -20.70
N PRO A 188 4.18 8.18 -20.63
CA PRO A 188 4.12 7.24 -21.74
C PRO A 188 2.75 7.31 -22.48
N PRO A 189 2.70 6.86 -23.75
CA PRO A 189 1.50 6.90 -24.56
C PRO A 189 0.70 5.61 -24.36
N THR A 190 0.06 5.41 -23.21
CA THR A 190 -1.05 4.45 -23.17
C THR A 190 -2.21 5.05 -23.99
N PRO A 191 -2.68 4.37 -25.05
CA PRO A 191 -3.87 4.79 -25.76
C PRO A 191 -5.03 4.73 -24.77
N ILE A 192 -5.53 5.88 -24.30
CA ILE A 192 -6.87 5.88 -23.70
C ILE A 192 -7.83 5.71 -24.87
N PRO A 193 -8.73 4.72 -24.83
CA PRO A 193 -9.75 4.58 -25.85
C PRO A 193 -10.45 5.92 -26.06
N LYS A 194 -10.60 6.35 -27.32
CA LYS A 194 -11.08 7.70 -27.70
C LYS A 194 -12.49 8.03 -27.18
N GLU A 195 -13.17 7.05 -26.59
CA GLU A 195 -14.59 7.09 -26.25
C GLU A 195 -14.82 7.11 -24.73
N ASN A 196 -13.78 6.97 -23.91
CA ASN A 196 -13.96 6.84 -22.47
C ASN A 196 -13.99 8.23 -21.82
N PHE A 197 -15.18 8.62 -21.39
CA PHE A 197 -15.35 9.72 -20.45
C PHE A 197 -14.85 9.28 -19.08
N LYS A 198 -14.17 10.18 -18.36
CA LYS A 198 -13.82 9.94 -16.96
C LYS A 198 -15.04 10.25 -16.09
N ILE A 199 -15.41 9.31 -15.21
CA ILE A 199 -16.39 9.54 -14.15
C ILE A 199 -15.69 9.49 -12.82
N VAL A 200 -15.97 10.49 -12.00
CA VAL A 200 -15.54 10.56 -10.61
C VAL A 200 -16.77 10.76 -9.74
N PHE A 201 -16.91 9.99 -8.68
CA PHE A 201 -17.92 10.19 -7.66
C PHE A 201 -17.25 10.57 -6.34
N MET A 202 -17.72 11.63 -5.70
CA MET A 202 -17.20 12.07 -4.40
C MET A 202 -18.32 12.08 -3.37
N LEU A 203 -18.07 11.44 -2.23
CA LEU A 203 -18.90 11.59 -1.04
C LEU A 203 -18.49 12.85 -0.26
N PRO A 204 -19.42 13.49 0.47
CA PRO A 204 -19.08 14.58 1.38
C PRO A 204 -18.10 14.09 2.46
N SER A 205 -17.36 15.03 3.03
CA SER A 205 -16.45 14.73 4.14
C SER A 205 -17.21 14.18 5.35
N LYS A 206 -16.64 13.15 5.98
CA LYS A 206 -17.16 12.55 7.20
C LYS A 206 -16.03 12.33 8.20
N GLY A 207 -16.01 13.13 9.26
CA GLY A 207 -14.92 13.10 10.23
C GLY A 207 -13.65 13.70 9.64
N ALA A 208 -12.55 12.94 9.67
CA ALA A 208 -11.23 13.40 9.23
C ALA A 208 -10.96 13.16 7.74
N THR A 209 -11.77 12.35 7.07
CA THR A 209 -11.56 11.95 5.66
C THR A 209 -12.82 12.11 4.81
N TYR A 210 -12.65 11.99 3.50
CA TYR A 210 -13.73 11.81 2.52
C TYR A 210 -13.32 10.75 1.51
N VAL A 211 -14.31 10.16 0.82
CA VAL A 211 -14.08 9.11 -0.18
C VAL A 211 -14.38 9.62 -1.59
N GLN A 212 -13.49 9.26 -2.51
CA GLN A 212 -13.63 9.41 -3.95
C GLN A 212 -13.64 8.02 -4.57
N PHE A 213 -14.42 7.86 -5.63
CA PHE A 213 -14.39 6.69 -6.50
C PHE A 213 -14.15 7.14 -7.93
N ASP A 214 -13.35 6.40 -8.68
CA ASP A 214 -13.23 6.57 -10.12
C ASP A 214 -12.99 5.25 -10.83
N ALA A 215 -13.44 5.15 -12.07
CA ALA A 215 -13.38 3.92 -12.83
C ALA A 215 -13.59 4.22 -14.31
N ASP A 216 -13.05 3.35 -15.16
CA ASP A 216 -13.32 3.32 -16.59
C ASP A 216 -14.11 2.05 -16.94
N LEU A 217 -15.44 2.19 -16.93
CA LEU A 217 -16.37 1.07 -17.12
C LEU A 217 -17.10 1.12 -18.47
N GLY A 218 -16.66 2.01 -19.37
CA GLY A 218 -17.22 2.20 -20.71
C GLY A 218 -18.57 2.93 -20.77
N SER A 219 -19.37 2.94 -19.70
CA SER A 219 -20.60 3.76 -19.65
C SER A 219 -20.92 4.35 -18.26
N GLU A 220 -21.76 5.39 -18.21
CA GLU A 220 -22.24 5.99 -16.95
C GLU A 220 -23.20 5.04 -16.23
N GLU A 221 -24.00 4.29 -16.98
CA GLU A 221 -24.90 3.26 -16.46
C GLU A 221 -24.11 2.15 -15.78
N ALA A 222 -23.04 1.64 -16.40
CA ALA A 222 -22.16 0.64 -15.81
C ALA A 222 -21.49 1.16 -14.53
N TYR A 223 -21.06 2.43 -14.53
CA TYR A 223 -20.51 3.08 -13.34
C TYR A 223 -21.53 3.18 -12.20
N ARG A 224 -22.76 3.60 -12.50
CA ARG A 224 -23.86 3.69 -11.54
C ARG A 224 -24.28 2.31 -11.00
N GLU A 225 -24.22 1.27 -11.82
CA GLU A 225 -24.48 -0.11 -11.39
C GLU A 225 -23.48 -0.52 -10.29
N ILE A 226 -22.19 -0.25 -10.47
CA ILE A 226 -21.18 -0.54 -9.44
C ILE A 226 -21.38 0.32 -8.19
N LEU A 227 -21.68 1.62 -8.32
CA LEU A 227 -22.02 2.46 -7.17
C LEU A 227 -23.20 1.91 -6.36
N GLY A 228 -24.21 1.37 -7.03
CA GLY A 228 -25.38 0.73 -6.40
C GLY A 228 -25.06 -0.56 -5.65
N LYS A 229 -23.92 -1.20 -5.96
CA LYS A 229 -23.42 -2.41 -5.31
C LYS A 229 -22.46 -2.11 -4.14
N LEU A 230 -22.08 -0.86 -3.91
CA LEU A 230 -21.20 -0.53 -2.78
C LEU A 230 -21.92 -0.82 -1.45
N LYS A 231 -21.21 -1.42 -0.51
CA LYS A 231 -21.69 -1.67 0.86
C LYS A 231 -20.64 -1.28 1.90
N LYS A 232 -21.11 -0.77 3.05
CA LYS A 232 -20.27 -0.64 4.25
C LYS A 232 -20.20 -1.98 4.96
N VAL A 233 -19.02 -2.36 5.42
CA VAL A 233 -18.78 -3.63 6.13
C VAL A 233 -18.08 -3.38 7.47
N ASP A 234 -18.04 -4.42 8.31
CA ASP A 234 -17.28 -4.39 9.55
C ASP A 234 -15.76 -4.51 9.31
N VAL A 235 -14.98 -4.28 10.36
CA VAL A 235 -13.50 -4.31 10.33
C VAL A 235 -12.97 -5.66 9.85
N ASN A 236 -13.50 -6.77 10.38
CA ASN A 236 -12.95 -8.09 10.06
C ASN A 236 -13.29 -8.47 8.61
N THR A 237 -14.50 -8.17 8.13
CA THR A 237 -14.88 -8.40 6.73
C THR A 237 -14.02 -7.59 5.76
N TRP A 238 -13.76 -6.31 6.06
CA TRP A 238 -12.92 -5.47 5.20
C TRP A 238 -11.47 -5.93 5.18
N LEU A 239 -10.88 -6.22 6.34
CA LEU A 239 -9.52 -6.74 6.43
C LEU A 239 -9.38 -8.13 5.80
N GLY A 240 -10.43 -8.96 5.90
CA GLY A 240 -10.53 -10.27 5.27
C GLY A 240 -10.58 -10.22 3.74
N ALA A 241 -10.98 -9.08 3.18
CA ALA A 241 -11.01 -8.85 1.73
C ALA A 241 -9.66 -8.38 1.15
N MET A 242 -8.68 -8.04 2.00
CA MET A 242 -7.36 -7.60 1.55
C MET A 242 -6.64 -8.72 0.80
N PRO A 243 -6.00 -8.44 -0.35
CA PRO A 243 -5.30 -9.47 -1.10
C PRO A 243 -4.05 -9.93 -0.35
N GLU A 244 -3.58 -11.15 -0.66
CA GLU A 244 -2.35 -11.71 -0.08
C GLU A 244 -1.10 -10.88 -0.41
N SER A 245 -1.16 -10.07 -1.47
CA SER A 245 -0.11 -9.12 -1.87
C SER A 245 0.05 -7.96 -0.89
N VAL A 246 -0.86 -7.76 0.07
CA VAL A 246 -0.70 -6.73 1.11
C VAL A 246 0.36 -7.16 2.11
N VAL A 247 1.42 -6.36 2.22
CA VAL A 247 2.46 -6.54 3.22
C VAL A 247 1.98 -5.92 4.54
N LYS A 248 1.84 -6.78 5.55
CA LYS A 248 1.47 -6.40 6.91
C LYS A 248 2.67 -5.78 7.65
N PRO A 249 2.45 -4.89 8.64
CA PRO A 249 3.53 -4.19 9.36
C PRO A 249 4.61 -5.15 9.91
N GLU A 250 4.20 -6.27 10.49
CA GLU A 250 5.11 -7.30 11.03
C GLU A 250 6.00 -7.97 9.97
N ASN A 251 5.59 -7.92 8.70
CA ASN A 251 6.28 -8.52 7.56
C ASN A 251 7.05 -7.49 6.71
N VAL A 252 6.91 -6.19 6.96
CA VAL A 252 7.56 -5.14 6.18
C VAL A 252 9.07 -5.32 6.18
N ARG A 253 9.68 -5.49 7.36
CA ARG A 253 11.14 -5.65 7.48
C ARG A 253 11.66 -6.84 6.67
N ALA A 254 11.05 -8.01 6.86
CA ALA A 254 11.46 -9.22 6.14
C ALA A 254 11.27 -9.07 4.62
N SER A 255 10.21 -8.39 4.20
CA SER A 255 9.92 -8.12 2.79
C SER A 255 10.95 -7.17 2.17
N VAL A 256 11.28 -6.07 2.85
CA VAL A 256 12.32 -5.13 2.44
C VAL A 256 13.68 -5.81 2.34
N ASP A 257 14.06 -6.61 3.35
CA ASP A 257 15.32 -7.33 3.33
C ASP A 257 15.38 -8.38 2.22
N GLY A 258 14.26 -9.07 1.94
CA GLY A 258 14.13 -10.00 0.83
C GLY A 258 14.29 -9.32 -0.53
N MET A 259 13.64 -8.16 -0.74
CA MET A 259 13.77 -7.37 -1.97
C MET A 259 15.17 -6.78 -2.17
N LEU A 260 15.87 -6.45 -1.08
CA LEU A 260 17.25 -5.93 -1.14
C LEU A 260 18.31 -7.01 -1.26
N ALA A 261 17.95 -8.30 -1.12
CA ALA A 261 18.92 -9.39 -1.13
C ALA A 261 19.64 -9.56 -2.48
N ASP A 262 18.97 -9.20 -3.59
CA ASP A 262 19.52 -9.24 -4.95
C ASP A 262 19.88 -7.84 -5.51
N ILE A 263 19.69 -6.79 -4.72
CA ILE A 263 20.01 -5.41 -5.08
C ILE A 263 21.35 -5.02 -4.44
N THR A 264 22.34 -4.74 -5.27
CA THR A 264 23.58 -4.11 -4.77
C THR A 264 23.26 -2.67 -4.37
N VAL A 265 23.49 -2.31 -3.11
CA VAL A 265 23.27 -0.96 -2.55
C VAL A 265 24.60 -0.28 -2.18
N PRO A 266 24.70 1.05 -2.20
CA PRO A 266 25.94 1.74 -1.87
C PRO A 266 26.31 1.54 -0.41
N LYS A 267 27.61 1.67 -0.09
CA LYS A 267 28.08 1.58 1.29
C LYS A 267 27.40 2.65 2.15
N GLY A 268 26.84 2.23 3.28
CA GLY A 268 26.11 3.13 4.18
C GLY A 268 24.65 3.36 3.81
N PHE A 269 24.09 2.62 2.85
CA PHE A 269 22.67 2.66 2.52
C PHE A 269 21.79 2.46 3.77
N ASN A 270 20.93 3.44 4.05
CA ASN A 270 20.07 3.45 5.22
C ASN A 270 18.72 2.80 4.91
N LYS A 271 18.51 1.59 5.40
CA LYS A 271 17.24 0.86 5.26
C LYS A 271 16.16 1.32 6.25
N ALA A 272 16.52 2.05 7.31
CA ALA A 272 15.61 2.33 8.42
C ALA A 272 14.31 3.03 8.01
N PRO A 273 14.29 3.99 7.05
CA PRO A 273 13.05 4.59 6.59
C PRO A 273 12.09 3.57 5.95
N LEU A 274 12.61 2.58 5.22
CA LEU A 274 11.82 1.55 4.53
C LEU A 274 11.14 0.58 5.51
N TYR A 275 11.62 0.48 6.75
CA TYR A 275 11.01 -0.37 7.77
C TYR A 275 9.87 0.32 8.53
N LYS A 276 9.66 1.62 8.32
CA LYS A 276 8.57 2.40 8.94
C LYS A 276 7.29 2.38 8.13
N GLU A 277 7.29 1.64 7.03
CA GLU A 277 6.08 1.45 6.24
C GLU A 277 5.04 0.70 7.07
N THR A 278 3.79 1.12 6.93
CA THR A 278 2.66 0.53 7.62
C THR A 278 2.11 -0.63 6.78
N VAL A 279 0.84 -0.58 6.42
CA VAL A 279 0.24 -1.56 5.52
C VAL A 279 0.36 -1.04 4.10
N ILE A 280 0.94 -1.84 3.23
CA ILE A 280 1.28 -1.42 1.87
C ILE A 280 1.21 -2.60 0.91
N GLY A 281 0.72 -2.39 -0.31
CA GLY A 281 0.78 -3.39 -1.36
C GLY A 281 2.22 -3.73 -1.74
N ARG A 282 2.47 -4.99 -2.10
CA ARG A 282 3.79 -5.49 -2.48
C ARG A 282 4.45 -4.70 -3.60
N TYR A 283 3.68 -4.31 -4.62
CA TYR A 283 4.15 -3.43 -5.69
C TYR A 283 4.68 -2.10 -5.14
N GLN A 284 3.92 -1.44 -4.27
CA GLN A 284 4.31 -0.14 -3.72
C GLN A 284 5.49 -0.24 -2.76
N LEU A 285 5.58 -1.31 -1.97
CA LEU A 285 6.79 -1.56 -1.17
C LEU A 285 8.00 -1.78 -2.08
N GLY A 286 7.86 -2.59 -3.12
CA GLY A 286 8.89 -2.79 -4.14
C GLY A 286 9.32 -1.50 -4.82
N ALA A 287 8.36 -0.63 -5.15
CA ALA A 287 8.59 0.69 -5.70
C ALA A 287 9.45 1.55 -4.76
N ARG A 288 9.11 1.60 -3.46
CA ARG A 288 9.87 2.37 -2.48
C ARG A 288 11.27 1.82 -2.26
N VAL A 289 11.42 0.49 -2.18
CA VAL A 289 12.72 -0.17 -2.00
C VAL A 289 13.64 0.12 -3.19
N THR A 290 13.14 -0.08 -4.40
CA THR A 290 13.91 0.12 -5.63
C THR A 290 14.20 1.59 -5.89
N ALA A 291 13.23 2.48 -5.67
CA ALA A 291 13.44 3.93 -5.73
C ALA A 291 14.51 4.38 -4.73
N ALA A 292 14.46 3.93 -3.48
CA ALA A 292 15.48 4.27 -2.48
C ALA A 292 16.88 3.82 -2.89
N ALA A 293 17.03 2.57 -3.36
CA ALA A 293 18.31 2.06 -3.84
C ALA A 293 18.82 2.84 -5.05
N SER A 294 17.95 3.15 -6.02
CA SER A 294 18.28 3.97 -7.19
C SER A 294 18.66 5.39 -6.82
N CYS A 295 17.91 6.04 -5.92
CA CYS A 295 18.22 7.36 -5.39
C CYS A 295 19.62 7.41 -4.79
N ALA A 296 19.98 6.42 -3.97
CA ALA A 296 21.29 6.38 -3.32
C ALA A 296 22.44 6.24 -4.34
N TRP A 297 22.27 5.44 -5.39
CA TRP A 297 23.26 5.34 -6.46
C TRP A 297 23.35 6.59 -7.33
N LEU A 298 22.21 7.22 -7.65
CA LEU A 298 22.17 8.46 -8.42
C LEU A 298 22.75 9.65 -7.63
N ASP A 299 22.54 9.69 -6.31
CA ASP A 299 23.20 10.64 -5.41
C ASP A 299 24.72 10.44 -5.43
N GLN A 300 25.21 9.20 -5.32
CA GLN A 300 26.64 8.89 -5.44
C GLN A 300 27.20 9.30 -6.80
N TRP A 301 26.52 8.94 -7.90
CA TRP A 301 26.95 9.28 -9.26
C TRP A 301 27.04 10.80 -9.47
N SER A 302 26.04 11.54 -9.01
CA SER A 302 25.99 13.00 -9.12
C SER A 302 27.12 13.67 -8.34
N ALA A 303 27.33 13.26 -7.08
CA ALA A 303 28.42 13.77 -6.25
C ALA A 303 29.81 13.41 -6.81
N ALA A 304 29.97 12.19 -7.31
CA ALA A 304 31.22 11.72 -7.92
C ALA A 304 31.54 12.48 -9.21
N THR A 305 30.54 12.70 -10.07
CA THR A 305 30.69 13.48 -11.31
C THR A 305 31.07 14.94 -11.01
N LYS A 306 30.44 15.54 -10.00
CA LYS A 306 30.74 16.92 -9.57
C LYS A 306 32.16 17.07 -8.99
N SER A 307 32.67 16.05 -8.31
CA SER A 307 34.01 16.05 -7.69
C SER A 307 35.12 15.50 -8.58
N GLY A 308 34.77 14.91 -9.74
CA GLY A 308 35.72 14.24 -10.62
C GLY A 308 36.15 12.84 -10.18
N ASP A 309 35.47 12.23 -9.21
CA ASP A 309 35.73 10.86 -8.74
C ASP A 309 35.21 9.83 -9.75
N LYS A 310 36.03 9.53 -10.75
CA LYS A 310 35.68 8.60 -11.84
C LYS A 310 35.38 7.18 -11.33
N ALA A 311 36.01 6.75 -10.25
CA ALA A 311 35.84 5.40 -9.72
C ALA A 311 34.43 5.24 -9.12
N LYS A 312 34.00 6.19 -8.28
CA LYS A 312 32.64 6.16 -7.69
C LYS A 312 31.54 6.37 -8.72
N ALA A 313 31.79 7.21 -9.73
CA ALA A 313 30.86 7.39 -10.84
C ALA A 313 30.67 6.07 -11.61
N ALA A 314 31.77 5.38 -11.94
CA ALA A 314 31.72 4.08 -12.63
C ALA A 314 31.06 2.99 -11.78
N GLU A 315 31.30 2.97 -10.47
CA GLU A 315 30.63 2.06 -9.54
C GLU A 315 29.11 2.24 -9.57
N ALA A 316 28.64 3.48 -9.44
CA ALA A 316 27.21 3.79 -9.46
C ALA A 316 26.55 3.44 -10.81
N VAL A 317 27.22 3.74 -11.93
CA VAL A 317 26.75 3.32 -13.28
C VAL A 317 26.62 1.81 -13.36
N LYS A 318 27.63 1.06 -12.93
CA LYS A 318 27.61 -0.41 -12.95
C LYS A 318 26.46 -0.96 -12.10
N ALA A 319 26.27 -0.43 -10.89
CA ALA A 319 25.20 -0.87 -10.00
C ALA A 319 23.81 -0.59 -10.58
N MET A 320 23.58 0.62 -11.10
CA MET A 320 22.32 0.99 -11.74
C MET A 320 22.06 0.19 -13.01
N GLN A 321 23.07 -0.11 -13.83
CA GLN A 321 22.88 -1.01 -14.97
C GLN A 321 22.47 -2.43 -14.55
N GLY A 322 22.86 -2.87 -13.35
CA GLY A 322 22.39 -4.11 -12.74
C GLY A 322 20.89 -4.12 -12.42
N SER A 323 20.19 -2.97 -12.43
CA SER A 323 18.75 -2.88 -12.15
C SER A 323 17.88 -3.69 -13.10
N LYS A 324 18.36 -3.95 -14.33
CA LYS A 324 17.72 -4.85 -15.28
C LYS A 324 17.69 -6.31 -14.83
N SER A 325 18.36 -6.64 -13.72
CA SER A 325 18.35 -7.97 -13.11
C SER A 325 17.70 -8.01 -11.73
N TRP A 326 17.22 -6.87 -11.20
CA TRP A 326 16.55 -6.84 -9.90
C TRP A 326 15.18 -7.52 -10.02
N LYS A 327 15.00 -8.62 -9.28
CA LYS A 327 13.81 -9.47 -9.37
C LYS A 327 12.52 -8.70 -9.10
N ILE A 328 12.54 -7.81 -8.12
CA ILE A 328 11.36 -7.00 -7.77
C ILE A 328 10.94 -6.06 -8.91
N LEU A 329 11.88 -5.53 -9.72
CA LEU A 329 11.51 -4.72 -10.89
C LEU A 329 10.86 -5.56 -12.00
N HIS A 330 11.24 -6.82 -12.13
CA HIS A 330 10.58 -7.77 -13.04
C HIS A 330 9.19 -8.18 -12.55
N GLU A 331 9.03 -8.35 -11.24
CA GLU A 331 7.72 -8.59 -10.63
C GLU A 331 6.76 -7.42 -10.90
N MET A 332 7.25 -6.18 -10.76
CA MET A 332 6.46 -4.96 -10.93
C MET A 332 6.05 -4.65 -12.39
N GLN A 333 6.55 -5.38 -13.39
CA GLN A 333 6.24 -5.06 -14.80
C GLN A 333 4.75 -5.22 -15.15
N ALA A 334 4.05 -6.09 -14.43
CA ALA A 334 2.64 -6.35 -14.67
C ALA A 334 1.72 -5.19 -14.25
N GLU A 335 2.18 -4.34 -13.32
CA GLU A 335 1.31 -3.40 -12.58
C GLU A 335 1.70 -1.93 -12.76
N GLY A 336 2.89 -1.62 -13.31
CA GLY A 336 3.25 -0.23 -13.58
C GLY A 336 4.63 0.00 -14.18
N TRP A 337 5.01 1.27 -14.31
CA TRP A 337 6.08 1.73 -15.20
C TRP A 337 7.39 2.11 -14.49
N LEU A 338 7.45 2.01 -13.15
CA LEU A 338 8.64 2.46 -12.41
C LEU A 338 9.90 1.71 -12.83
N HIS A 339 9.77 0.42 -13.18
CA HIS A 339 10.88 -0.39 -13.64
C HIS A 339 11.52 0.17 -14.92
N GLU A 340 10.72 0.59 -15.90
CA GLU A 340 11.22 1.23 -17.11
C GLU A 340 11.91 2.56 -16.80
N HIS A 341 11.32 3.35 -15.90
CA HIS A 341 11.90 4.63 -15.49
C HIS A 341 13.28 4.44 -14.85
N ILE A 342 13.45 3.47 -13.94
CA ILE A 342 14.74 3.15 -13.32
C ILE A 342 15.75 2.66 -14.36
N TRP A 343 15.33 1.80 -15.30
CA TRP A 343 16.21 1.31 -16.37
C TRP A 343 16.64 2.42 -17.32
N HIS A 344 15.73 3.36 -17.62
CA HIS A 344 16.02 4.54 -18.42
C HIS A 344 17.06 5.42 -17.75
N LEU A 345 16.88 5.74 -16.45
CA LEU A 345 17.87 6.50 -15.68
C LEU A 345 19.24 5.80 -15.65
N ALA A 346 19.27 4.46 -15.53
CA ALA A 346 20.50 3.68 -15.59
C ALA A 346 21.20 3.78 -16.95
N ASP A 347 20.44 3.78 -18.05
CA ASP A 347 20.98 3.93 -19.39
C ASP A 347 21.43 5.38 -19.68
N GLU A 348 20.74 6.39 -19.14
CA GLU A 348 21.12 7.81 -19.24
C GLU A 348 22.49 8.06 -18.59
N ILE A 349 22.69 7.67 -17.31
CA ILE A 349 23.97 7.90 -16.61
C ILE A 349 25.11 7.08 -17.20
N ALA A 350 24.80 6.01 -17.93
CA ALA A 350 25.75 5.21 -18.70
C ALA A 350 26.06 5.79 -20.09
N GLY A 351 25.37 6.86 -20.51
CA GLY A 351 25.51 7.45 -21.84
C GLY A 351 24.98 6.58 -22.99
N LYS A 352 24.11 5.60 -22.70
CA LYS A 352 23.51 4.72 -23.72
C LYS A 352 22.31 5.37 -24.42
N VAL A 353 21.62 6.26 -23.72
CA VAL A 353 20.52 7.07 -24.26
C VAL A 353 20.79 8.55 -24.01
N LYS A 354 20.15 9.41 -24.81
CA LYS A 354 20.23 10.86 -24.57
C LYS A 354 19.36 11.22 -23.36
N PRO A 355 19.80 12.17 -22.51
CA PRO A 355 18.97 12.62 -21.41
C PRO A 355 17.65 13.21 -21.89
N GLU A 356 16.54 12.87 -21.23
CA GLU A 356 15.22 13.48 -21.49
C GLU A 356 15.14 14.92 -20.99
N SER A 357 16.05 15.29 -20.11
CA SER A 357 16.06 16.61 -19.50
C SER A 357 16.32 17.72 -20.53
N LYS A 358 15.60 18.84 -20.38
CA LYS A 358 15.83 20.04 -21.21
C LYS A 358 17.25 20.60 -21.06
N THR A 359 17.92 20.29 -19.95
CA THR A 359 19.29 20.72 -19.69
C THR A 359 20.33 19.84 -20.38
N GLY A 360 19.92 18.70 -20.96
CA GLY A 360 20.82 17.69 -21.53
C GLY A 360 21.68 16.98 -20.48
N LYS A 361 21.38 17.16 -19.18
CA LYS A 361 22.09 16.49 -18.09
C LYS A 361 21.44 15.13 -17.82
N PRO A 362 22.20 14.03 -17.80
CA PRO A 362 21.68 12.70 -17.44
C PRO A 362 21.08 12.70 -16.04
N ALA A 363 19.99 11.94 -15.87
CA ALA A 363 19.24 11.80 -14.64
C ALA A 363 18.92 13.15 -13.97
N TYR A 364 18.59 14.18 -14.75
CA TYR A 364 18.11 15.43 -14.18
C TYR A 364 16.74 15.19 -13.53
N ASP A 365 16.47 15.84 -12.39
CA ASP A 365 15.22 15.72 -11.62
C ASP A 365 14.84 14.29 -11.16
N TYR A 366 15.78 13.32 -11.18
CA TYR A 366 15.51 11.97 -10.66
C TYR A 366 15.00 11.98 -9.21
N GLN A 367 15.34 13.02 -8.44
CA GLN A 367 14.89 13.19 -7.06
C GLN A 367 13.37 13.36 -6.95
N GLU A 368 12.76 14.06 -7.91
CA GLU A 368 11.31 14.22 -7.99
C GLU A 368 10.67 12.94 -8.53
N GLY A 369 11.17 12.42 -9.66
CA GLY A 369 10.62 11.22 -10.31
C GLY A 369 10.65 9.96 -9.43
N LEU A 370 11.68 9.79 -8.60
CA LEU A 370 11.81 8.68 -7.64
C LEU A 370 11.41 9.05 -6.22
N SER A 371 10.93 10.28 -5.97
CA SER A 371 10.58 10.76 -4.62
C SER A 371 11.71 10.60 -3.58
N CYS A 372 12.97 10.85 -3.97
CA CYS A 372 14.15 10.56 -3.15
C CYS A 372 14.16 11.24 -1.77
N ASN A 373 13.43 12.34 -1.62
CA ASN A 373 13.31 13.05 -0.33
C ASN A 373 12.65 12.22 0.77
N ARG A 374 11.92 11.14 0.42
CA ARG A 374 11.30 10.24 1.41
C ARG A 374 12.31 9.35 2.15
N PHE A 375 13.54 9.23 1.65
CA PHE A 375 14.53 8.26 2.15
C PHE A 375 15.73 8.90 2.86
N ARG A 376 15.74 10.23 2.98
CA ARG A 376 16.87 11.01 3.51
C ARG A 376 16.75 11.33 5.00
#